data_AF-A0A7W8EQB1-F1
#
_entry.id   AF-A0A7W8EQB1-F1
#
_cell.length_a   1.000
_cell.length_b   1.000
_cell.length_c   1.000
_cell.angle_alpha   90.00
_cell.angle_beta   90.00
_cell.angle_gamma   90.00
#
_symmetry.space_group_name_H-M   'P 1'
#
loop_
_entity.id
_entity.type
_entity.pdbx_description
1 polymer ?
#
loop_
_entity_poly.entity_id
_entity_poly.type
_entity_poly.pdbx_seq_one_letter_code
_entity_poly.pdbx_strand_id
1 'polypeptide(L)' 'MPFKKADIVGAYTPEQLHMLQQAYDEVCNILGRCPTSDENKDVLARAVINIYKSGEKDPQNIAKLISEIEEYLF' A
#
# COMPACT_ATOMS: atom_id res chain seq x y z
N MET A 1 11.20 0.53 -4.18
CA MET A 1 9.84 -0.04 -4.24
C MET A 1 9.66 -0.98 -3.05
N PRO A 2 8.73 -0.69 -2.13
CA PRO A 2 8.61 -1.41 -0.87
C PRO A 2 8.19 -2.89 -1.02
N PHE A 3 7.44 -3.22 -2.07
CA PHE A 3 6.94 -4.59 -2.33
C PHE A 3 7.94 -5.55 -3.00
N LYS A 4 9.19 -5.10 -3.25
CA LYS A 4 10.26 -5.94 -3.80
C LYS A 4 11.09 -6.66 -2.72
N LYS A 5 10.75 -6.54 -1.43
CA LYS A 5 11.41 -7.30 -0.36
C LYS A 5 11.12 -8.80 -0.55
N ALA A 6 12.15 -9.62 -0.44
CA ALA A 6 12.07 -11.08 -0.67
C ALA A 6 10.99 -11.76 0.18
N ASP A 7 10.73 -11.23 1.38
CA ASP A 7 9.68 -11.68 2.30
C ASP A 7 8.25 -11.53 1.75
N ILE A 8 8.00 -10.55 0.88
CA ILE A 8 6.68 -10.31 0.28
C ILE A 8 6.56 -11.09 -1.03
N VAL A 9 7.63 -11.17 -1.82
CA VAL A 9 7.66 -11.88 -3.11
C VAL A 9 7.43 -13.40 -2.95
N GLY A 10 7.81 -13.99 -1.81
CA GLY A 10 7.52 -15.39 -1.51
C GLY A 10 6.08 -15.69 -1.07
N ALA A 11 5.33 -14.67 -0.62
CA ALA A 11 4.01 -14.83 -0.03
C ALA A 11 2.85 -14.41 -0.96
N TYR A 12 3.14 -13.62 -1.99
CA TYR A 12 2.15 -13.04 -2.89
C TYR A 12 2.46 -13.38 -4.35
N THR A 13 1.42 -13.66 -5.14
CA THR A 13 1.60 -13.88 -6.59
C THR A 13 1.98 -12.57 -7.28
N PRO A 14 2.61 -12.62 -8.48
CA PRO A 14 2.95 -11.43 -9.24
C PRO A 14 1.75 -10.49 -9.50
N GLU A 15 0.57 -11.06 -9.71
CA GLU A 15 -0.68 -10.31 -9.89
C GLU A 15 -1.09 -9.58 -8.60
N GLN A 16 -0.94 -10.24 -7.44
CA GLN A 16 -1.22 -9.62 -6.15
C GLN A 16 -0.23 -8.50 -5.84
N LEU A 17 1.06 -8.70 -6.14
CA LEU A 17 2.08 -7.66 -6.01
C LEU A 17 1.76 -6.46 -6.88
N HIS A 18 1.29 -6.68 -8.12
CA HIS A 18 0.89 -5.62 -9.02
C HIS A 18 -0.29 -4.83 -8.46
N MET A 19 -1.30 -5.51 -7.91
CA MET A 19 -2.44 -4.84 -7.29
C MET A 19 -2.04 -4.03 -6.04
N LEU A 20 -1.24 -4.62 -5.14
CA LEU A 20 -0.73 -3.91 -3.96
C LEU A 20 0.08 -2.68 -4.35
N GLN A 21 0.88 -2.78 -5.41
CA GLN A 21 1.64 -1.66 -5.94
C GLN A 21 0.73 -0.60 -6.57
N GLN A 22 -0.33 -0.99 -7.30
CA GLN A 22 -1.32 -0.04 -7.82
C GLN A 22 -2.06 0.69 -6.69
N ALA A 23 -2.49 -0.01 -5.64
CA ALA A 23 -3.13 0.62 -4.48
C ALA A 23 -2.21 1.64 -3.81
N TYR A 24 -0.92 1.32 -3.69
CA TYR A 24 0.08 2.23 -3.14
C TYR A 24 0.28 3.49 -4.01
N ASP A 25 0.35 3.33 -5.34
CA ASP A 25 0.44 4.46 -6.28
C ASP A 25 -0.82 5.34 -6.20
N GLU A 26 -2.01 4.74 -6.08
CA GLU A 26 -3.25 5.48 -5.89
C GLU A 26 -3.26 6.26 -4.57
N VAL A 27 -2.72 5.72 -3.48
CA VAL A 27 -2.56 6.48 -2.22
C VAL A 27 -1.65 7.69 -2.45
N CYS A 28 -0.51 7.50 -3.12
CA CYS A 28 0.38 8.62 -3.47
C CYS A 28 -0.34 9.70 -4.29
N ASN A 29 -1.19 9.29 -5.24
CA ASN A 29 -1.98 10.20 -6.08
C ASN A 29 -3.01 10.97 -5.25
N ILE A 30 -3.76 10.29 -4.37
CA ILE A 30 -4.81 10.91 -3.53
C ILE A 30 -4.19 11.90 -2.54
N LEU A 31 -3.09 11.52 -1.90
CA LEU A 31 -2.39 12.37 -0.92
C LEU A 31 -1.62 13.53 -1.60
N GLY A 32 -1.46 13.50 -2.93
CA GLY A 32 -0.65 14.46 -3.68
C GLY A 32 0.84 14.43 -3.31
N ARG A 33 1.26 13.44 -2.51
CA ARG A 33 2.63 13.22 -2.05
C ARG A 33 2.90 11.72 -1.97
N CYS A 34 4.02 11.28 -2.52
CA CYS A 34 4.56 9.98 -2.16
C CYS A 34 5.42 10.10 -0.91
N PRO A 35 5.37 9.12 0.01
CA PRO A 35 6.32 9.09 1.11
C PRO A 35 7.74 8.97 0.53
N THR A 36 8.56 9.99 0.75
CA THR A 36 9.94 10.07 0.27
C THR A 36 10.91 9.38 1.23
N SER A 37 10.58 9.36 2.52
CA SER A 37 11.32 8.63 3.56
C SER A 37 10.98 7.14 3.57
N ASP A 38 11.99 6.30 3.71
CA ASP A 38 11.83 4.84 3.74
C ASP A 38 10.94 4.33 4.88
N GLU A 39 10.93 5.01 6.04
CA GLU A 39 10.04 4.69 7.16
C GLU A 39 8.56 4.83 6.76
N ASN A 40 8.20 5.95 6.15
CA ASN A 40 6.81 6.20 5.73
C ASN A 40 6.37 5.30 4.58
N LYS A 41 7.30 4.92 3.69
CA LYS A 41 7.02 3.96 2.61
C LYS A 41 6.68 2.57 3.17
N ASP A 42 7.41 2.11 4.19
CA ASP A 42 7.15 0.81 4.83
C ASP A 42 5.83 0.81 5.61
N VAL A 43 5.51 1.92 6.30
CA VAL A 43 4.23 2.10 7.01
C VAL A 43 3.06 2.04 6.02
N LEU A 44 3.13 2.80 4.92
CA LEU A 44 2.07 2.82 3.90
C LEU A 44 1.93 1.45 3.23
N ALA A 45 3.04 0.78 2.90
CA ALA A 45 3.02 -0.55 2.29
C ALA A 45 2.39 -1.60 3.22
N ARG A 46 2.65 -1.53 4.53
CA ARG A 46 1.99 -2.38 5.54
C ARG A 46 0.50 -2.10 5.64
N ALA A 47 0.08 -0.84 5.59
CA ALA A 47 -1.34 -0.47 5.60
C ALA A 47 -2.09 -1.07 4.39
N VAL A 48 -1.52 -0.92 3.18
CA VAL A 48 -2.04 -1.55 1.94
C VAL A 48 -2.20 -3.06 2.12
N ILE A 49 -1.17 -3.74 2.63
CA ILE A 49 -1.21 -5.20 2.85
C ILE A 49 -2.27 -5.60 3.88
N ASN A 50 -2.43 -4.84 4.97
CA ASN A 50 -3.41 -5.13 6.00
C ASN A 50 -4.85 -5.02 5.49
N ILE A 51 -5.15 -3.96 4.73
CA ILE A 51 -6.49 -3.78 4.14
C ILE A 51 -6.75 -4.86 3.10
N TYR A 52 -5.75 -5.22 2.29
CA TYR A 52 -5.85 -6.34 1.37
C TYR A 52 -6.14 -7.67 2.08
N LYS A 53 -5.49 -7.93 3.21
CA LYS A 53 -5.72 -9.13 4.03
C LYS A 53 -7.12 -9.16 4.65
N SER A 54 -7.74 -8.00 4.90
CA SER A 54 -9.13 -7.91 5.37
C SER A 54 -10.15 -8.32 4.29
N GLY A 55 -9.71 -8.55 3.05
CA GLY A 55 -10.55 -9.03 1.96
C GLY A 55 -10.88 -7.99 0.90
N GLU A 56 -10.49 -6.73 1.11
CA GLU A 56 -10.63 -5.66 0.12
C GLU A 56 -9.62 -5.88 -1.01
N LYS A 57 -10.10 -5.91 -2.26
CA LYS A 57 -9.24 -6.14 -3.43
C LYS A 57 -9.26 -4.99 -4.41
N ASP A 58 -10.08 -3.97 -4.14
CA ASP A 58 -10.15 -2.80 -4.98
C ASP A 58 -9.03 -1.80 -4.61
N PRO A 59 -8.08 -1.51 -5.51
CA PRO A 59 -6.95 -0.64 -5.19
C PRO A 59 -7.38 0.80 -4.89
N GLN A 60 -8.48 1.27 -5.48
CA GLN A 60 -8.98 2.63 -5.21
C GLN A 60 -9.63 2.70 -3.83
N ASN A 61 -10.39 1.68 -3.45
CA ASN A 61 -11.00 1.62 -2.13
C ASN A 61 -9.94 1.44 -1.02
N ILE A 62 -8.93 0.61 -1.26
CA ILE A 62 -7.75 0.51 -0.37
C ILE A 62 -7.11 1.90 -0.22
N ALA A 63 -6.89 2.60 -1.34
CA ALA A 63 -6.22 3.89 -1.32
C ALA A 63 -7.02 4.96 -0.58
N LYS A 64 -8.34 4.96 -0.77
CA LYS A 64 -9.26 5.83 -0.05
C LYS A 64 -9.23 5.56 1.45
N LEU A 65 -9.35 4.31 1.87
CA LEU A 65 -9.32 3.91 3.27
C LEU A 65 -8.00 4.32 3.94
N ILE A 66 -6.87 4.15 3.27
CA ILE A 66 -5.56 4.57 3.78
C ILE A 66 -5.48 6.10 3.90
N SER A 67 -6.02 6.82 2.94
CA SER A 67 -6.05 8.28 2.96
C SER A 67 -6.91 8.81 4.10
N GLU A 68 -8.00 8.13 4.45
CA GLU A 68 -8.85 8.48 5.60
C GLU A 68 -8.16 8.22 6.95
N ILE A 69 -7.25 7.25 7.03
CA ILE A 69 -6.49 6.93 8.25
C ILE A 69 -5.06 7.49 8.24
N GLU A 70 -4.67 8.25 7.21
CA GLU A 70 -3.31 8.78 7.06
C GLU A 70 -2.89 9.63 8.26
N GLU A 71 -3.83 10.42 8.80
CA GLU A 71 -3.66 11.25 10.01
C GLU A 71 -3.32 10.43 11.27
N TYR A 72 -3.58 9.11 11.25
CA TYR A 72 -3.26 8.20 12.36
C TYR A 72 -2.04 7.31 12.08
N LEU A 73 -1.49 7.35 10.86
CA LEU A 73 -0.34 6.55 10.44
C LEU A 73 1.00 7.29 10.63
N PHE A 74 0.98 8.63 10.71
CA PHE A 74 2.13 9.53 10.86
C PHE A 74 1.88 10.62 11.91
#